data_AF-A0A849F2M2-F1
#
_entry.id   AF-A0A849F2M2-F1
#
_cell.length_a   1.000
_cell.length_b   1.000
_cell.length_c   1.000
_cell.angle_alpha   90.00
_cell.angle_beta   90.00
_cell.angle_gamma   90.00
#
_symmetry.space_group_name_H-M   'P 1'
#
loop_
_entity.id
_entity.type
_entity.pdbx_description
1 polymer ?
#
loop_
_entity_poly.entity_id
_entity_poly.type
_entity_poly.pdbx_seq_one_letter_code
_entity_poly.pdbx_strand_id
1 'polypeptide(L)'
;HLGSMSNHVERVAERLDKFPNMYVETAARFGDLARQDTEKVRLFFEKYQDRIMFGSDYGNSTPQNAMTNDELNTEQLNLEKNYDVLWQYLSGTDSLVVRGQKTLGLGLPSGILSKVYYENTVNFMKLK
;
A
#
# COMPACT_ATOMS: atom_id res chain seq x y z
N HIS A 1 -0.41 -3.32 -8.55
CA HIS A 1 -1.50 -2.34 -8.47
C HIS A 1 -2.83 -3.09 -8.32
N LEU A 2 -2.93 -4.00 -7.35
CA LEU A 2 -4.13 -4.81 -7.04
C LEU A 2 -4.86 -5.39 -8.27
N GLY A 3 -4.10 -5.91 -9.24
CA GLY A 3 -4.64 -6.45 -10.50
C GLY A 3 -5.49 -5.48 -11.32
N SER A 4 -5.32 -4.16 -11.14
CA SER A 4 -6.14 -3.10 -11.75
C SER A 4 -7.64 -3.17 -11.41
N MET A 5 -8.00 -3.83 -10.31
CA MET A 5 -9.38 -4.00 -9.83
C MET A 5 -9.58 -3.42 -8.42
N SER A 6 -8.65 -2.56 -7.99
CA SER A 6 -8.55 -1.97 -6.64
C SER A 6 -9.82 -1.31 -6.12
N ASN A 7 -10.69 -0.81 -7.01
CA ASN A 7 -11.98 -0.20 -6.64
C ASN A 7 -12.94 -1.16 -5.93
N HIS A 8 -12.72 -2.47 -6.04
CA HIS A 8 -13.49 -3.52 -5.36
C HIS A 8 -12.55 -4.66 -4.95
N VAL A 9 -12.18 -4.71 -3.66
CA VAL A 9 -11.28 -5.76 -3.14
C VAL A 9 -11.83 -7.18 -3.36
N GLU A 10 -13.14 -7.37 -3.53
CA GLU A 10 -13.72 -8.67 -3.88
C GLU A 10 -13.29 -9.16 -5.26
N ARG A 11 -13.13 -8.27 -6.23
CA ARG A 11 -12.66 -8.66 -7.57
C ARG A 11 -11.18 -9.06 -7.54
N VAL A 12 -10.39 -8.42 -6.67
CA VAL A 12 -9.01 -8.84 -6.41
C VAL A 12 -9.00 -10.21 -5.73
N ALA A 13 -9.86 -10.40 -4.72
CA ALA A 13 -10.04 -11.65 -3.99
C ALA A 13 -10.41 -12.82 -4.92
N GLU A 14 -11.36 -12.64 -5.83
CA GLU A 14 -11.73 -13.66 -6.83
C GLU A 14 -10.54 -14.14 -7.66
N ARG A 15 -9.61 -13.24 -8.02
CA ARG A 15 -8.41 -13.61 -8.78
C ARG A 15 -7.38 -14.31 -7.90
N LEU A 16 -7.18 -13.85 -6.67
CA LEU A 16 -6.31 -14.51 -5.72
C LEU A 16 -6.81 -15.91 -5.37
N ASP A 17 -8.12 -16.12 -5.20
CA ASP A 17 -8.71 -17.44 -4.97
C ASP A 17 -8.55 -18.36 -6.20
N LYS A 18 -8.71 -17.82 -7.41
CA LYS A 18 -8.58 -18.59 -8.66
C LYS A 18 -7.14 -18.94 -9.03
N PHE A 19 -6.18 -18.07 -8.72
CA PHE A 19 -4.78 -18.21 -9.14
C PHE A 19 -3.87 -18.26 -7.90
N PRO A 20 -3.51 -19.47 -7.41
CA PRO A 20 -2.78 -19.61 -6.16
C PRO A 20 -1.36 -19.01 -6.22
N ASN A 21 -0.79 -18.85 -7.41
CA ASN A 21 0.52 -18.25 -7.66
C ASN A 21 0.48 -16.73 -7.91
N MET A 22 -0.69 -16.09 -7.80
CA MET A 22 -0.83 -14.65 -8.01
C MET A 22 -0.54 -13.87 -6.72
N TYR A 23 0.28 -12.82 -6.86
CA TYR A 23 0.56 -11.82 -5.83
C TYR A 23 0.10 -10.45 -6.33
N VAL A 24 -0.21 -9.55 -5.41
CA VAL A 24 -0.61 -8.18 -5.70
C VAL A 24 0.13 -7.19 -4.82
N GLU A 25 0.17 -5.93 -5.24
CA GLU A 25 0.74 -4.84 -4.46
C GLU A 25 -0.13 -3.58 -4.53
N THR A 26 -0.02 -2.72 -3.50
CA THR A 26 -0.88 -1.56 -3.27
C THR A 26 -0.64 -0.38 -4.24
N ALA A 27 0.59 0.09 -4.40
CA ALA A 27 0.99 1.22 -5.25
C ALA A 27 0.02 2.42 -5.16
N ALA A 28 -0.29 3.07 -6.28
CA ALA A 28 -1.23 4.21 -6.36
C ALA A 28 -2.66 3.91 -5.87
N ARG A 29 -2.97 2.68 -5.47
CA ARG A 29 -4.34 2.22 -5.17
C ARG A 29 -4.80 2.49 -3.75
N PHE A 30 -3.99 3.12 -2.91
CA PHE A 30 -4.39 3.53 -1.56
C PHE A 30 -5.66 4.39 -1.52
N GLY A 31 -5.85 5.29 -2.49
CA GLY A 31 -7.09 6.07 -2.60
C GLY A 31 -8.32 5.21 -2.96
N ASP A 32 -8.14 4.18 -3.79
CA ASP A 32 -9.21 3.25 -4.16
C ASP A 32 -9.61 2.35 -2.97
N LEU A 33 -8.61 1.95 -2.16
CA LEU A 33 -8.81 1.22 -0.90
C LEU A 33 -9.55 2.09 0.13
N ALA A 34 -9.08 3.31 0.36
CA ALA A 34 -9.65 4.24 1.34
C ALA A 34 -11.08 4.69 1.02
N ARG A 35 -11.53 4.54 -0.24
CA ARG A 35 -12.91 4.82 -0.65
C ARG A 35 -13.89 3.70 -0.27
N GLN A 36 -13.39 2.51 0.04
CA GLN A 36 -14.21 1.36 0.41
C GLN A 36 -14.45 1.33 1.92
N ASP A 37 -15.38 0.48 2.35
CA ASP A 37 -15.60 0.20 3.77
C ASP A 37 -14.30 -0.32 4.43
N THR A 38 -13.90 0.31 5.55
CA THR A 38 -12.65 0.01 6.25
C THR A 38 -12.56 -1.44 6.67
N GLU A 39 -13.64 -1.99 7.26
CA GLU A 39 -13.65 -3.35 7.78
C GLU A 39 -13.53 -4.37 6.65
N LYS A 40 -14.25 -4.16 5.55
CA LYS A 40 -14.12 -4.96 4.34
C LYS A 40 -12.69 -4.97 3.80
N VAL A 41 -12.02 -3.82 3.75
CA VAL A 41 -10.61 -3.76 3.30
C VAL A 41 -9.70 -4.47 4.30
N ARG A 42 -9.90 -4.25 5.61
CA ARG A 42 -9.15 -4.92 6.67
C ARG A 42 -9.22 -6.44 6.55
N LEU A 43 -10.43 -7.00 6.40
CA LEU A 43 -10.66 -8.44 6.21
C LEU A 43 -10.00 -8.98 4.93
N PHE A 44 -9.94 -8.18 3.85
CA PHE A 44 -9.19 -8.55 2.65
C PHE A 44 -7.69 -8.69 2.93
N PHE A 45 -7.09 -7.74 3.65
CA PHE A 45 -5.69 -7.82 4.04
C PHE A 45 -5.44 -9.02 4.99
N GLU A 46 -6.34 -9.30 5.93
CA GLU A 46 -6.21 -10.45 6.83
C GLU A 46 -6.26 -11.79 6.07
N LYS A 47 -7.24 -11.96 5.16
CA LYS A 47 -7.41 -13.19 4.38
C LYS A 47 -6.23 -13.46 3.43
N TYR A 48 -5.68 -12.41 2.82
CA TYR A 48 -4.65 -12.52 1.78
C TYR A 48 -3.28 -12.00 2.21
N GLN A 49 -3.02 -11.94 3.53
CA GLN A 49 -1.81 -11.36 4.11
C GLN A 49 -0.50 -11.92 3.54
N ASP A 50 -0.48 -13.17 3.07
CA ASP A 50 0.71 -13.83 2.51
C ASP A 50 0.91 -13.56 1.01
N ARG A 51 0.05 -12.75 0.39
CA ARG A 51 0.04 -12.49 -1.07
C ARG A 51 -0.12 -11.03 -1.46
N ILE A 52 -0.09 -10.13 -0.49
CA ILE A 52 -0.14 -8.68 -0.70
C ILE A 52 1.22 -8.09 -0.32
N MET A 53 1.84 -7.36 -1.24
CA MET A 53 3.06 -6.59 -0.99
C MET A 53 2.75 -5.10 -0.89
N PHE A 54 3.59 -4.37 -0.18
CA PHE A 54 3.57 -2.91 -0.16
C PHE A 54 4.22 -2.35 -1.43
N GLY A 55 3.60 -1.30 -1.96
CA GLY A 55 4.20 -0.40 -2.93
C GLY A 55 3.70 1.02 -2.67
N SER A 56 4.58 2.01 -2.67
CA SER A 56 4.20 3.42 -2.48
C SER A 56 3.70 4.06 -3.78
N ASP A 57 4.24 3.61 -4.92
CA ASP A 57 4.09 4.27 -6.23
C ASP A 57 4.51 5.75 -6.20
N TYR A 58 5.46 6.07 -5.31
CA TYR A 58 6.06 7.38 -5.26
C TYR A 58 7.04 7.50 -6.44
N GLY A 59 6.79 8.47 -7.32
CA GLY A 59 7.58 8.70 -8.52
C GLY A 59 8.25 10.07 -8.48
N ASN A 60 9.51 10.11 -8.95
CA ASN A 60 10.20 11.33 -9.31
C ASN A 60 10.30 11.43 -10.85
N SER A 61 10.23 12.64 -11.39
CA SER A 61 10.31 12.88 -12.84
C SER A 61 11.51 13.75 -13.23
N THR A 62 12.15 14.38 -12.25
CA THR A 62 13.33 15.21 -12.45
C THR A 62 14.56 14.46 -11.96
N PRO A 63 15.61 14.32 -12.79
CA PRO A 63 16.88 13.74 -12.35
C PRO A 63 17.46 14.52 -11.16
N GLN A 64 18.03 13.82 -10.19
CA GLN A 64 18.61 14.42 -8.98
C GLN A 64 19.65 15.51 -9.30
N ASN A 65 20.47 15.33 -10.34
CA ASN A 65 21.51 16.28 -10.75
C ASN A 65 20.95 17.53 -11.46
N ALA A 66 19.66 17.57 -11.75
CA ALA A 66 18.96 18.73 -12.30
C ALA A 66 18.21 19.53 -11.21
N MET A 67 18.33 19.14 -9.94
CA MET A 67 17.66 19.77 -8.80
C MET A 67 18.67 20.49 -7.91
N THR A 68 18.23 21.58 -7.30
CA THR A 68 18.92 22.27 -6.21
C THR A 68 18.80 21.46 -4.90
N ASN A 69 19.66 21.77 -3.92
CA ASN A 69 19.58 21.15 -2.60
C ASN A 69 18.22 21.39 -1.92
N ASP A 70 17.62 22.56 -2.11
CA ASP A 70 16.31 22.89 -1.52
C ASP A 70 15.18 22.09 -2.17
N GLU A 71 15.25 21.86 -3.48
CA GLU A 71 14.30 21.00 -4.19
C GLU A 71 14.43 19.53 -3.76
N LEU A 72 15.66 19.04 -3.56
CA LEU A 72 15.91 17.70 -3.04
C LEU A 72 15.39 17.53 -1.61
N ASN A 73 15.63 18.52 -0.74
CA ASN A 73 15.09 18.52 0.62
C ASN A 73 13.56 18.52 0.61
N THR A 74 12.94 19.30 -0.29
CA THR A 74 11.48 19.34 -0.44
C THR A 74 10.92 18.01 -0.93
N GLU A 75 11.60 17.37 -1.89
CA GLU A 75 11.22 16.06 -2.41
C GLU A 75 11.29 14.97 -1.34
N GLN A 76 12.37 14.95 -0.54
CA GLN A 76 12.50 14.04 0.60
C GLN A 76 11.38 14.22 1.62
N LEU A 77 11.08 15.46 2.02
CA LEU A 77 10.00 15.75 2.98
C LEU A 77 8.63 15.31 2.44
N ASN A 78 8.40 15.44 1.14
CA ASN A 78 7.17 14.96 0.50
C ASN A 78 7.09 13.43 0.47
N LEU A 79 8.21 12.74 0.23
CA LEU A 79 8.30 11.28 0.30
C LEU A 79 8.01 10.77 1.71
N GLU A 80 8.66 11.34 2.72
CA GLU A 80 8.46 10.98 4.13
C GLU A 80 6.99 11.17 4.53
N LYS A 81 6.43 12.35 4.23
CA LYS A 81 5.01 12.63 4.49
C LYS A 81 4.06 11.68 3.76
N ASN A 82 4.36 11.34 2.50
CA ASN A 82 3.54 10.39 1.75
C ASN A 82 3.58 9.02 2.43
N TYR A 83 4.78 8.53 2.72
CA TYR A 83 4.98 7.23 3.36
C TYR A 83 4.28 7.16 4.72
N ASP A 84 4.36 8.21 5.54
CA ASP A 84 3.68 8.30 6.84
C ASP A 84 2.17 8.16 6.72
N VAL A 85 1.53 8.80 5.73
CA VAL A 85 0.09 8.65 5.49
C VAL A 85 -0.26 7.20 5.11
N LEU A 86 0.55 6.57 4.25
CA LEU A 86 0.33 5.18 3.84
C LEU A 86 0.52 4.21 5.02
N TRP A 87 1.54 4.45 5.84
CA TRP A 87 1.79 3.72 7.07
C TRP A 87 0.64 3.86 8.07
N GLN A 88 0.18 5.08 8.33
CA GLN A 88 -0.94 5.34 9.22
C GLN A 88 -2.24 4.68 8.72
N TYR A 89 -2.46 4.66 7.41
CA TYR A 89 -3.61 3.98 6.82
C TYR A 89 -3.59 2.48 7.10
N LEU A 90 -2.45 1.80 6.97
CA LEU A 90 -2.38 0.35 7.19
C LEU A 90 -2.32 -0.02 8.68
N SER A 91 -1.58 0.74 9.50
CA SER A 91 -1.26 0.38 10.88
C SER A 91 -2.15 1.04 11.94
N GLY A 92 -2.64 2.24 11.68
CA GLY A 92 -3.39 3.03 12.65
C GLY A 92 -4.86 2.65 12.71
N THR A 93 -5.58 3.17 13.71
CA THR A 93 -7.03 2.99 13.89
C THR A 93 -7.80 4.32 13.88
N ASP A 94 -7.09 5.45 13.87
CA ASP A 94 -7.69 6.77 13.87
C ASP A 94 -8.16 7.19 12.46
N SER A 95 -8.96 8.24 12.40
CA SER A 95 -9.40 8.87 11.17
C SER A 95 -8.28 9.60 10.44
N LEU A 96 -8.28 9.51 9.12
CA LEU A 96 -7.29 10.16 8.24
C LEU A 96 -7.86 10.40 6.84
N VAL A 97 -7.08 11.09 6.02
CA VAL A 97 -7.41 11.35 4.62
C VAL A 97 -6.33 10.76 3.71
N VAL A 98 -6.74 9.84 2.84
CA VAL A 98 -5.85 9.19 1.87
C VAL A 98 -6.30 9.58 0.47
N ARG A 99 -5.46 10.33 -0.26
CA ARG A 99 -5.78 10.86 -1.61
C ARG A 99 -7.17 11.52 -1.70
N GLY A 100 -7.52 12.33 -0.69
CA GLY A 100 -8.79 13.06 -0.60
C GLY A 100 -9.98 12.24 -0.08
N GLN A 101 -9.82 10.94 0.17
CA GLN A 101 -10.86 10.10 0.76
C GLN A 101 -10.75 10.12 2.28
N LYS A 102 -11.83 10.47 2.99
CA LYS A 102 -11.91 10.32 4.45
C LYS A 102 -12.13 8.85 4.78
N THR A 103 -11.29 8.29 5.64
CA THR A 103 -11.32 6.88 6.04
C THR A 103 -10.85 6.75 7.50
N LEU A 104 -10.94 5.53 8.03
CA LEU A 104 -10.19 5.11 9.21
C LEU A 104 -8.96 4.30 8.77
N GLY A 105 -7.94 4.26 9.61
CA GLY A 105 -6.86 3.29 9.46
C GLY A 105 -7.37 1.86 9.65
N LEU A 106 -6.68 0.90 9.02
CA LEU A 106 -7.08 -0.51 9.00
C LEU A 106 -6.71 -1.25 10.29
N GLY A 107 -5.80 -0.71 11.12
CA GLY A 107 -5.39 -1.33 12.36
C GLY A 107 -4.76 -2.72 12.18
N LEU A 108 -4.01 -2.93 11.09
CA LEU A 108 -3.43 -4.25 10.81
C LEU A 108 -2.41 -4.63 11.89
N PRO A 109 -2.48 -5.86 12.45
CA PRO A 109 -1.50 -6.37 13.39
C PRO A 109 -0.08 -6.35 12.82
N SER A 110 0.93 -6.19 13.69
CA SER A 110 2.35 -6.16 13.31
C SER A 110 2.80 -7.36 12.46
N GLY A 111 2.25 -8.55 12.71
CA GLY A 111 2.54 -9.74 11.90
C GLY A 111 2.05 -9.63 10.46
N ILE A 112 0.89 -9.00 10.22
CA ILE A 112 0.40 -8.75 8.86
C ILE A 112 1.21 -7.62 8.20
N LEU A 113 1.53 -6.56 8.95
CA LEU A 113 2.37 -5.47 8.45
C LEU A 113 3.76 -5.98 8.01
N SER A 114 4.41 -6.83 8.81
CA SER A 114 5.70 -7.44 8.47
C SER A 114 5.64 -8.19 7.13
N LYS A 115 4.59 -8.98 6.91
CA LYS A 115 4.36 -9.69 5.65
C LYS A 115 4.20 -8.75 4.47
N VAL A 116 3.34 -7.74 4.62
CA VAL A 116 3.01 -6.79 3.56
C VAL A 116 4.22 -5.93 3.20
N TYR A 117 4.96 -5.41 4.18
CA TYR A 117 6.10 -4.51 3.93
C TYR A 117 7.38 -5.24 3.52
N TYR A 118 7.56 -6.51 3.89
CA TYR A 118 8.84 -7.17 3.77
C TYR A 118 8.77 -8.64 3.34
N GLU A 119 8.18 -9.52 4.17
CA GLU A 119 8.37 -10.96 4.01
C GLU A 119 7.86 -11.49 2.66
N ASN A 120 6.72 -10.99 2.19
CA ASN A 120 6.15 -11.41 0.91
C ASN A 120 7.08 -11.08 -0.26
N THR A 121 7.68 -9.89 -0.26
CA THR A 121 8.62 -9.46 -1.31
C THR A 121 9.88 -10.30 -1.28
N VAL A 122 10.48 -10.50 -0.10
CA VAL A 122 11.69 -11.32 0.05
C VAL A 122 11.46 -12.74 -0.42
N ASN A 123 10.35 -13.35 -0.01
CA ASN A 123 10.00 -14.72 -0.38
C ASN A 123 9.74 -14.84 -1.89
N PHE A 124 8.99 -13.91 -2.48
CA PHE A 124 8.67 -13.92 -3.91
C PHE A 124 9.91 -13.73 -4.79
N MET A 125 10.75 -12.76 -4.43
CA MET A 125 11.97 -12.40 -5.17
C MET A 125 13.15 -13.32 -4.85
N LYS A 126 13.03 -14.19 -3.85
CA LYS A 126 14.10 -15.06 -3.34
C LYS A 126 15.34 -14.27 -2.94
N LEU A 127 15.12 -13.15 -2.26
CA LEU A 127 16.20 -12.32 -1.73
C LEU A 127 16.84 -13.06 -0.56
N LYS A 128 18.18 -13.05 -0.51
CA LYS A 128 18.98 -13.72 0.52
C LYS A 128 19.32 -12.77 1.65
#